data_AF-A0A5N7WKH2-F1
#
_entry.id   AF-A0A5N7WKH2-F1
#
_cell.length_a   1.000
_cell.length_b   1.000
_cell.length_c   1.000
_cell.angle_alpha   90.00
_cell.angle_beta   90.00
_cell.angle_gamma   90.00
#
_symmetry.space_group_name_H-M   'P 1'
#
loop_
_entity.id
_entity.type
_entity.pdbx_description
1 polymer ?
#
loop_
_entity_poly.entity_id
_entity_poly.type
_entity_poly.pdbx_seq_one_letter_code
_entity_poly.pdbx_strand_id
1 'polypeptide(L)'
;MKNLESECFTISRLREEFKLRPQKDAPIARTYKNSYGTICKMYFKADCVPLLTRSARPSPKQVQARKAFILRNKLKSKKMIACRKAFELLLLNPVFLDTETTGLNDNDQVIEIGVIDSFGNKQFESRIKPTVGIKQRAFEVHGISDQDLLTAPTWLEIASELESVLSNRICIIFNSKFDSRLLNQTAKAFEDGFEWWKTVELHCAMKLAAQCFGSTNKYGSISLAAALDQANVVYSGAAHNALVDAQATVDLFRAMAQYYIELIEEKMKIKIDDEDQRQAWKIGRDSKIGGIGFEEATTMFGTTYSQNQLYQYFIAGFNGEECPHITS
;
A
#
# COMPACT_ATOMS: atom_id res chain seq x y z
N MET A 1 -11.75 -35.08 53.33
CA MET A 1 -11.89 -33.97 52.35
C MET A 1 -11.57 -32.68 53.07
N LYS A 2 -10.65 -31.84 52.58
CA LYS A 2 -10.41 -30.50 53.16
C LYS A 2 -11.65 -29.63 52.92
N ASN A 3 -12.13 -28.95 53.97
CA ASN A 3 -13.27 -28.05 53.86
C ASN A 3 -12.85 -26.75 53.13
N LEU A 4 -13.07 -26.73 51.81
CA LEU A 4 -12.75 -25.62 50.91
C LEU A 4 -13.45 -24.29 51.27
N GLU A 5 -14.49 -24.30 52.10
CA GLU A 5 -15.15 -23.06 52.56
C GLU A 5 -14.35 -22.30 53.61
N SER A 6 -13.47 -22.99 54.33
CA SER A 6 -12.57 -22.40 55.34
C SER A 6 -11.25 -21.85 54.75
N GLU A 7 -11.05 -22.00 53.44
CA GLU A 7 -9.87 -21.50 52.74
C GLU A 7 -10.09 -20.06 52.25
N CYS A 8 -9.04 -19.24 52.38
CA CYS A 8 -9.02 -17.88 51.88
C CYS A 8 -8.10 -17.77 50.67
N PHE A 9 -8.48 -16.92 49.72
CA PHE A 9 -7.79 -16.78 48.44
C PHE A 9 -7.61 -15.31 48.09
N THR A 10 -6.58 -14.98 47.30
CA THR A 10 -6.42 -13.65 46.74
C THR A 10 -7.53 -13.34 45.75
N ILE A 11 -7.82 -12.05 45.53
CA ILE A 11 -8.82 -11.62 44.53
C ILE A 11 -8.52 -12.23 43.15
N SER A 12 -7.26 -12.26 42.72
CA SER A 12 -6.87 -12.85 41.43
C SER A 12 -7.21 -14.33 41.36
N ARG A 13 -6.84 -15.10 42.39
CA ARG A 13 -7.10 -16.55 42.45
C ARG A 13 -8.59 -16.87 42.54
N LEU A 14 -9.37 -16.08 43.30
CA LEU A 14 -10.84 -16.15 43.33
C LEU A 14 -11.46 -15.98 41.94
N ARG A 15 -10.95 -15.04 41.14
CA ARG A 15 -11.45 -14.77 39.79
C ARG A 15 -11.02 -15.83 38.78
N GLU A 16 -9.78 -16.28 38.85
CA GLU A 16 -9.19 -17.19 37.86
C GLU A 16 -9.67 -18.62 38.05
N GLU A 17 -9.51 -19.17 39.26
CA GLU A 17 -9.79 -20.57 39.58
C GLU A 17 -11.28 -20.81 39.90
N PHE A 18 -11.91 -19.89 40.62
CA PHE A 18 -13.25 -20.13 41.18
C PHE A 18 -14.36 -19.33 40.49
N LYS A 19 -14.02 -18.40 39.61
CA LYS A 19 -14.97 -17.45 38.99
C LYS A 19 -15.80 -16.68 40.04
N LEU A 20 -15.18 -16.31 41.15
CA LEU A 20 -15.80 -15.56 42.25
C LEU A 20 -15.19 -14.16 42.39
N ARG A 21 -15.91 -13.28 43.08
CA ARG A 21 -15.39 -12.02 43.64
C ARG A 21 -15.87 -11.84 45.09
N PRO A 22 -15.13 -11.13 45.95
CA PRO A 22 -15.64 -10.79 47.27
C PRO A 22 -16.96 -10.03 47.18
N GLN A 23 -17.88 -10.29 48.11
CA GLN A 23 -19.10 -9.51 48.27
C GLN A 23 -18.78 -8.04 48.57
N LYS A 24 -19.75 -7.16 48.34
CA LYS A 24 -19.64 -5.77 48.77
C LYS A 24 -19.47 -5.80 50.29
N ASP A 25 -18.40 -5.21 50.78
CA ASP A 25 -18.03 -5.16 52.21
C ASP A 25 -17.58 -6.50 52.84
N ALA A 26 -17.18 -7.48 52.03
CA ALA A 26 -16.61 -8.73 52.53
C ALA A 26 -15.37 -8.50 53.43
N PRO A 27 -15.30 -9.14 54.60
CA PRO A 27 -14.17 -8.99 55.52
C PRO A 27 -12.88 -9.53 54.91
N ILE A 28 -11.76 -8.87 55.20
CA ILE A 28 -10.44 -9.35 54.79
C ILE A 28 -10.02 -10.46 55.75
N ALA A 29 -9.90 -11.67 55.24
CA ALA A 29 -9.52 -12.84 56.02
C ALA A 29 -8.04 -12.79 56.43
N ARG A 30 -7.15 -12.45 55.48
CA ARG A 30 -5.70 -12.29 55.70
C ARG A 30 -5.12 -11.26 54.75
N THR A 31 -3.98 -10.72 55.15
CA THR A 31 -3.10 -9.97 54.26
C THR A 31 -1.73 -10.62 54.23
N TYR A 32 -1.03 -10.49 53.11
CA TYR A 32 0.39 -10.80 53.02
C TYR A 32 1.07 -9.81 52.09
N LYS A 33 2.38 -9.58 52.29
CA LYS A 33 3.19 -8.76 51.40
C LYS A 33 3.86 -9.68 50.37
N ASN A 34 3.59 -9.47 49.09
CA ASN A 34 4.22 -10.27 48.04
C ASN A 34 5.71 -9.89 47.84
N SER A 35 6.41 -10.62 46.98
CA SER A 35 7.83 -10.38 46.63
C SER A 35 8.11 -9.00 46.04
N TYR A 36 7.08 -8.35 45.47
CA TYR A 36 7.16 -6.98 44.94
C TYR A 36 6.78 -5.91 45.97
N GLY A 37 6.62 -6.29 47.24
CA GLY A 37 6.29 -5.38 48.33
C GLY A 37 4.83 -4.92 48.40
N THR A 38 3.95 -5.47 47.57
CA THR A 38 2.51 -5.11 47.54
C THR A 38 1.76 -5.92 48.61
N ILE A 39 0.90 -5.25 49.38
CA ILE A 39 0.00 -5.92 50.35
C ILE A 39 -1.19 -6.50 49.59
N CYS A 40 -1.27 -7.83 49.52
CA CYS A 40 -2.36 -8.56 48.92
C CYS A 40 -3.41 -8.94 49.98
N LYS A 41 -4.68 -8.69 49.69
CA LYS A 41 -5.83 -9.06 50.53
C LYS A 41 -6.38 -10.42 50.10
N MET A 42 -6.72 -11.25 51.08
CA MET A 42 -7.32 -12.56 50.89
C MET A 42 -8.70 -12.60 51.55
N TYR A 43 -9.64 -13.30 50.92
CA TYR A 43 -11.05 -13.38 51.34
C TYR A 43 -11.45 -14.85 51.45
N PHE A 44 -12.33 -15.17 52.40
CA PHE A 44 -12.92 -16.51 52.46
C PHE A 44 -13.83 -16.74 51.26
N LYS A 45 -13.85 -17.97 50.77
CA LYS A 45 -14.71 -18.34 49.66
C LYS A 45 -16.21 -18.14 49.99
N ALA A 46 -16.60 -18.33 51.25
CA ALA A 46 -17.95 -18.11 51.74
C ALA A 46 -18.41 -16.63 51.64
N ASP A 47 -17.48 -15.68 51.74
CA ASP A 47 -17.75 -14.23 51.63
C ASP A 47 -17.68 -13.74 50.18
N CYS A 48 -17.66 -14.67 49.22
CA CYS A 48 -17.57 -14.35 47.81
C CYS A 48 -18.87 -14.69 47.08
N VAL A 49 -19.13 -13.99 45.97
CA VAL A 49 -20.24 -14.23 45.06
C VAL A 49 -19.71 -14.58 43.68
N PRO A 50 -20.45 -15.37 42.88
CA PRO A 50 -20.12 -15.60 41.48
C PRO A 50 -19.84 -14.29 40.75
N LEU A 51 -18.78 -14.28 39.96
CA LEU A 51 -18.61 -13.26 38.93
C LEU A 51 -19.85 -13.34 38.05
N LEU A 52 -20.49 -12.19 37.82
CA LEU A 52 -21.48 -12.08 36.75
C LEU A 52 -20.78 -12.55 35.48
N THR A 53 -21.20 -13.70 34.95
CA THR A 53 -20.81 -14.12 33.61
C THR A 53 -21.28 -13.01 32.69
N ARG A 54 -20.36 -12.25 32.08
CA ARG A 54 -20.71 -11.28 31.03
C ARG A 54 -21.27 -12.08 29.85
N SER A 55 -22.57 -12.33 29.87
CA SER A 55 -23.32 -13.04 28.82
C SER A 55 -24.24 -12.11 28.03
N ALA A 56 -24.32 -10.83 28.37
CA ALA A 56 -25.11 -9.87 27.61
C ALA A 56 -24.48 -9.72 26.21
N ARG A 57 -25.24 -10.11 25.18
CA ARG A 57 -24.88 -9.81 23.78
C ARG A 57 -24.66 -8.29 23.66
N PRO A 58 -23.65 -7.84 22.92
CA PRO A 58 -23.39 -6.41 22.74
C PRO A 58 -24.65 -5.71 22.21
N SER A 59 -24.97 -4.53 22.75
CA SER A 59 -26.07 -3.73 22.24
C SER A 59 -25.77 -3.27 20.79
N PRO A 60 -26.78 -2.95 19.97
CA PRO A 60 -26.56 -2.41 18.63
C PRO A 60 -25.59 -1.21 18.62
N LYS A 61 -25.68 -0.33 19.62
CA LYS A 61 -24.77 0.81 19.80
C LYS A 61 -23.31 0.37 20.06
N GLN A 62 -23.11 -0.67 20.86
CA GLN A 62 -21.77 -1.23 21.11
C GLN A 62 -21.19 -1.91 19.87
N VAL A 63 -22.03 -2.61 19.10
CA VAL A 63 -21.63 -3.21 17.82
C VAL A 63 -21.21 -2.12 16.83
N GLN A 64 -22.01 -1.06 16.69
CA GLN A 64 -21.72 0.06 15.80
C GLN A 64 -20.44 0.80 16.20
N ALA A 65 -20.27 1.11 17.50
CA ALA A 65 -19.05 1.75 18.01
C ALA A 65 -17.80 0.90 17.74
N ARG A 66 -17.89 -0.42 17.90
CA ARG A 66 -16.79 -1.35 17.60
C ARG A 66 -16.44 -1.36 16.11
N LYS A 67 -17.44 -1.37 15.22
CA LYS A 67 -17.22 -1.27 13.76
C LYS A 67 -16.53 0.03 13.40
N ALA A 68 -17.03 1.17 13.90
CA ALA A 68 -16.43 2.48 13.67
C ALA A 68 -14.98 2.57 14.19
N PHE A 69 -14.70 1.99 15.36
CA PHE A 69 -13.34 1.93 15.90
C PHE A 69 -12.39 1.12 15.02
N ILE A 70 -12.80 -0.05 14.56
CA ILE A 70 -12.00 -0.89 13.65
C ILE A 70 -11.70 -0.12 12.36
N LEU A 71 -12.72 0.49 11.77
CA LEU A 71 -12.55 1.26 10.53
C LEU A 71 -11.62 2.46 10.72
N ARG A 72 -11.76 3.24 11.80
CA ARG A 72 -10.84 4.35 12.10
C ARG A 72 -9.39 3.89 12.22
N ASN A 73 -9.14 2.73 12.84
CA ASN A 73 -7.78 2.18 12.92
C ASN A 73 -7.26 1.73 11.54
N LYS A 74 -8.10 1.09 10.72
CA LYS A 74 -7.73 0.75 9.34
C LYS A 74 -7.37 1.99 8.53
N LEU A 75 -8.17 3.06 8.64
CA LEU A 75 -7.96 4.32 7.92
C LEU A 75 -6.62 5.01 8.27
N LYS A 76 -6.11 4.79 9.48
CA LYS A 76 -4.81 5.34 9.95
C LYS A 76 -3.63 4.39 9.70
N SER A 77 -3.87 3.19 9.16
CA SER A 77 -2.82 2.19 8.96
C SER A 77 -1.84 2.57 7.85
N LYS A 78 -0.60 2.05 7.92
CA LYS A 78 0.39 2.19 6.84
C LYS A 78 -0.14 1.68 5.50
N LYS A 79 -0.89 0.57 5.54
CA LYS A 79 -1.63 0.01 4.39
C LYS A 79 -2.51 1.06 3.73
N MET A 80 -3.37 1.71 4.50
CA MET A 80 -4.29 2.70 3.94
C MET A 80 -3.56 3.94 3.38
N ILE A 81 -2.48 4.38 4.03
CA ILE A 81 -1.67 5.50 3.52
C ILE A 81 -1.06 5.14 2.15
N ALA A 82 -0.54 3.92 2.00
CA ALA A 82 0.02 3.44 0.74
C ALA A 82 -1.06 3.28 -0.35
N CYS A 83 -2.20 2.67 -0.01
CA CYS A 83 -3.35 2.53 -0.91
C CYS A 83 -3.91 3.87 -1.38
N ARG A 84 -4.01 4.85 -0.48
CA ARG A 84 -4.40 6.23 -0.82
C ARG A 84 -3.42 6.85 -1.82
N LYS A 85 -2.12 6.72 -1.58
CA LYS A 85 -1.10 7.27 -2.47
C LYS A 85 -1.12 6.59 -3.85
N ALA A 86 -1.36 5.29 -3.92
CA ALA A 86 -1.56 4.59 -5.19
C ALA A 86 -2.77 5.16 -5.96
N PHE A 87 -3.90 5.35 -5.28
CA PHE A 87 -5.08 6.00 -5.85
C PHE A 87 -4.79 7.42 -6.35
N GLU A 88 -4.16 8.27 -5.53
CA GLU A 88 -3.79 9.64 -5.91
C GLU A 88 -2.85 9.67 -7.12
N LEU A 89 -1.89 8.74 -7.20
CA LEU A 89 -0.99 8.64 -8.35
C LEU A 89 -1.75 8.26 -9.62
N LEU A 90 -2.65 7.27 -9.56
CA LEU A 90 -3.41 6.84 -10.74
C LEU A 90 -4.31 7.95 -11.29
N LEU A 91 -4.84 8.85 -10.44
CA LEU A 91 -5.62 10.01 -10.90
C LEU A 91 -4.81 11.00 -11.76
N LEU A 92 -3.48 10.94 -11.69
CA LEU A 92 -2.57 11.80 -12.46
C LEU A 92 -2.15 11.16 -13.79
N ASN A 93 -2.84 10.09 -14.22
CA ASN A 93 -2.58 9.34 -15.45
C ASN A 93 -1.10 8.96 -15.69
N PRO A 94 -0.49 8.23 -14.73
CA PRO A 94 0.90 7.84 -14.79
C PRO A 94 1.10 6.74 -15.85
N VAL A 95 2.36 6.57 -16.22
CA VAL A 95 2.85 5.38 -16.92
C VAL A 95 3.62 4.48 -15.98
N PHE A 96 3.68 3.20 -16.32
CA PHE A 96 4.41 2.18 -15.62
C PHE A 96 5.48 1.65 -16.55
N LEU A 97 6.69 1.53 -16.04
CA LEU A 97 7.85 1.07 -16.80
C LEU A 97 8.52 -0.07 -16.07
N ASP A 98 9.01 -1.03 -16.83
CA ASP A 98 9.89 -2.11 -16.37
C ASP A 98 10.98 -2.37 -17.43
N THR A 99 12.09 -2.98 -17.00
CA THR A 99 13.25 -3.25 -17.85
C THR A 99 13.82 -4.65 -17.64
N GLU A 100 14.18 -5.32 -18.74
CA GLU A 100 15.08 -6.47 -18.70
C GLU A 100 16.51 -6.03 -19.06
N THR A 101 17.51 -6.71 -18.50
CA THR A 101 18.89 -6.22 -18.50
C THR A 101 19.91 -7.32 -18.74
N THR A 102 21.11 -6.96 -19.22
CA THR A 102 22.23 -7.91 -19.36
C THR A 102 22.73 -8.47 -18.02
N GLY A 103 22.31 -7.88 -16.89
CA GLY A 103 22.72 -8.21 -15.53
C GLY A 103 22.41 -7.09 -14.52
N LEU A 104 22.96 -7.18 -13.30
CA LEU A 104 22.60 -6.31 -12.17
C LEU A 104 23.69 -5.30 -11.72
N ASN A 105 24.85 -5.29 -12.38
CA ASN A 105 26.08 -4.59 -11.99
C ASN A 105 26.29 -3.27 -12.75
N ASP A 106 27.41 -2.60 -12.50
CA ASP A 106 27.65 -1.22 -12.95
C ASP A 106 27.92 -1.02 -14.46
N ASN A 107 28.18 -2.10 -15.19
CA ASN A 107 28.41 -2.09 -16.64
C ASN A 107 27.30 -2.80 -17.42
N ASP A 108 26.22 -3.21 -16.75
CA ASP A 108 25.10 -3.85 -17.41
C ASP A 108 24.20 -2.81 -18.09
N GLN A 109 23.47 -3.27 -19.11
CA GLN A 109 22.65 -2.43 -19.97
C GLN A 109 21.24 -3.00 -20.07
N VAL A 110 20.29 -2.14 -20.42
CA VAL A 110 18.90 -2.51 -20.70
C VAL A 110 18.83 -3.17 -22.08
N ILE A 111 18.07 -4.26 -22.16
CA ILE A 111 17.86 -5.05 -23.38
C ILE A 111 16.38 -5.17 -23.77
N GLU A 112 15.45 -4.86 -22.86
CA GLU A 112 14.03 -4.75 -23.13
C GLU A 112 13.43 -3.65 -22.25
N ILE A 113 12.52 -2.86 -22.81
CA ILE A 113 11.75 -1.85 -22.09
C ILE A 113 10.28 -2.07 -22.42
N GLY A 114 9.44 -2.11 -21.38
CA GLY A 114 7.99 -2.07 -21.50
C GLY A 114 7.44 -0.84 -20.80
N VAL A 115 6.57 -0.08 -21.48
CA VAL A 115 5.86 1.06 -20.91
C VAL A 115 4.37 0.93 -21.17
N ILE A 116 3.58 1.04 -20.12
CA ILE A 116 2.13 0.86 -20.16
C ILE A 116 1.43 1.97 -19.38
N ASP A 117 0.25 2.39 -19.82
CA ASP A 117 -0.55 3.37 -19.07
C ASP A 117 -1.38 2.71 -17.96
N SER A 118 -2.07 3.54 -17.17
CA SER A 118 -2.94 3.08 -16.08
C SER A 118 -4.16 2.27 -16.54
N PHE A 119 -4.46 2.26 -17.84
CA PHE A 119 -5.55 1.51 -18.47
C PHE A 119 -5.08 0.15 -19.02
N GLY A 120 -3.77 -0.11 -19.05
CA GLY A 120 -3.21 -1.33 -19.63
C GLY A 120 -2.93 -1.19 -21.13
N ASN A 121 -2.96 0.03 -21.68
CA ASN A 121 -2.57 0.26 -23.06
C ASN A 121 -1.05 0.41 -23.14
N LYS A 122 -0.45 -0.40 -24.00
CA LYS A 122 0.98 -0.29 -24.33
C LYS A 122 1.28 1.09 -24.92
N GLN A 123 2.20 1.80 -24.29
CA GLN A 123 2.68 3.12 -24.74
C GLN A 123 4.00 3.00 -25.50
N PHE A 124 4.87 2.07 -25.07
CA PHE A 124 6.14 1.80 -25.70
C PHE A 124 6.58 0.37 -25.38
N GLU A 125 7.23 -0.29 -26.33
CA GLU A 125 7.86 -1.58 -26.13
C GLU A 125 8.98 -1.74 -27.15
N SER A 126 10.20 -2.01 -26.68
CA SER A 126 11.31 -2.31 -27.57
C SER A 126 12.31 -3.22 -26.90
N ARG A 127 12.86 -4.13 -27.70
CA ARG A 127 14.16 -4.74 -27.42
C ARG A 127 15.26 -3.78 -27.84
N ILE A 128 16.42 -3.90 -27.21
CA ILE A 128 17.56 -3.01 -27.44
C ILE A 128 18.81 -3.87 -27.62
N LYS A 129 19.61 -3.57 -28.63
CA LYS A 129 20.92 -4.18 -28.84
C LYS A 129 21.95 -3.56 -27.89
N PRO A 130 22.46 -4.29 -26.88
CA PRO A 130 23.46 -3.77 -25.96
C PRO A 130 24.85 -3.74 -26.61
N THR A 131 25.79 -3.03 -25.98
CA THR A 131 27.22 -3.05 -26.36
C THR A 131 28.04 -4.08 -25.56
N VAL A 132 27.40 -4.78 -24.62
CA VAL A 132 27.99 -5.82 -23.77
C VAL A 132 27.16 -7.11 -23.87
N GLY A 133 27.81 -8.26 -23.66
CA GLY A 133 27.12 -9.56 -23.71
C GLY A 133 26.22 -9.82 -22.51
N ILE A 134 25.15 -10.59 -22.72
CA ILE A 134 24.21 -10.98 -21.66
C ILE A 134 24.86 -11.99 -20.72
N LYS A 135 24.75 -11.76 -19.41
CA LYS A 135 25.25 -12.71 -18.41
C LYS A 135 24.32 -13.92 -18.34
N GLN A 136 24.91 -15.10 -18.16
CA GLN A 136 24.18 -16.37 -18.04
C GLN A 136 23.03 -16.32 -17.02
N ARG A 137 23.24 -15.69 -15.85
CA ARG A 137 22.20 -15.55 -14.83
C ARG A 137 21.03 -14.66 -15.24
N ALA A 138 21.26 -13.66 -16.09
CA ALA A 138 20.20 -12.81 -16.61
C ALA A 138 19.38 -13.60 -17.65
N PHE A 139 20.06 -14.29 -18.58
CA PHE A 139 19.43 -15.20 -19.51
C PHE A 139 18.56 -16.27 -18.84
N GLU A 140 19.02 -16.86 -17.72
CA GLU A 140 18.25 -17.83 -16.94
C GLU A 140 16.95 -17.26 -16.33
N VAL A 141 16.84 -15.94 -16.20
CA VAL A 141 15.67 -15.24 -15.64
C VAL A 141 14.69 -14.85 -16.74
N HIS A 142 15.12 -14.08 -17.75
CA HIS A 142 14.24 -13.51 -18.77
C HIS A 142 14.26 -14.26 -20.12
N GLY A 143 15.22 -15.17 -20.34
CA GLY A 143 15.28 -16.02 -21.54
C GLY A 143 15.67 -15.31 -22.84
N ILE A 144 16.20 -14.08 -22.78
CA ILE A 144 16.61 -13.29 -23.96
C ILE A 144 18.09 -13.53 -24.22
N SER A 145 18.44 -14.04 -25.39
CA SER A 145 19.81 -14.33 -25.80
C SER A 145 20.43 -13.20 -26.64
N ASP A 146 21.76 -13.16 -26.75
CA ASP A 146 22.44 -12.19 -27.63
C ASP A 146 21.98 -12.33 -29.10
N GLN A 147 21.60 -13.55 -29.51
CA GLN A 147 21.10 -13.84 -30.84
C GLN A 147 19.74 -13.16 -31.11
N ASP A 148 18.88 -13.07 -30.10
CA ASP A 148 17.57 -12.42 -30.19
C ASP A 148 17.67 -10.90 -30.40
N LEU A 149 18.83 -10.32 -30.11
CA LEU A 149 19.08 -8.87 -30.13
C LEU A 149 19.95 -8.42 -31.31
N LEU A 150 20.37 -9.32 -32.21
CA LEU A 150 21.27 -8.98 -33.32
C LEU A 150 20.72 -7.88 -34.23
N THR A 151 19.41 -7.93 -34.49
CA THR A 151 18.66 -6.99 -35.33
C THR A 151 17.82 -6.01 -34.53
N ALA A 152 17.92 -6.02 -33.19
CA ALA A 152 17.23 -5.05 -32.36
C ALA A 152 17.84 -3.65 -32.57
N PRO A 153 17.04 -2.58 -32.43
CA PRO A 153 17.56 -1.21 -32.51
C PRO A 153 18.53 -0.94 -31.36
N THR A 154 19.44 0.00 -31.56
CA THR A 154 20.32 0.56 -30.55
C THR A 154 19.57 1.52 -29.63
N TRP A 155 20.19 1.92 -28.51
CA TRP A 155 19.65 2.94 -27.63
C TRP A 155 19.34 4.25 -28.38
N LEU A 156 20.25 4.71 -29.24
CA LEU A 156 20.09 5.98 -29.96
C LEU A 156 18.89 5.98 -30.92
N GLU A 157 18.52 4.82 -31.46
CA GLU A 157 17.38 4.68 -32.36
C GLU A 157 16.04 4.77 -31.64
N ILE A 158 15.98 4.41 -30.35
CA ILE A 158 14.73 4.39 -29.56
C ILE A 158 14.61 5.51 -28.53
N ALA A 159 15.72 6.17 -28.17
CA ALA A 159 15.76 7.15 -27.08
C ALA A 159 14.78 8.31 -27.28
N SER A 160 14.67 8.83 -28.51
CA SER A 160 13.75 9.95 -28.80
C SER A 160 12.27 9.56 -28.67
N GLU A 161 11.91 8.34 -29.07
CA GLU A 161 10.54 7.84 -28.91
C GLU A 161 10.23 7.62 -27.43
N LEU A 162 11.13 6.96 -26.69
CA LEU A 162 10.99 6.75 -25.25
C LEU A 162 10.88 8.08 -24.48
N GLU A 163 11.71 9.07 -24.82
CA GLU A 163 11.65 10.42 -24.26
C GLU A 163 10.27 11.04 -24.46
N SER A 164 9.70 10.92 -25.66
CA SER A 164 8.37 11.48 -25.98
C SER A 164 7.24 10.85 -25.15
N VAL A 165 7.40 9.58 -24.78
CA VAL A 165 6.43 8.83 -23.97
C VAL A 165 6.54 9.18 -22.48
N LEU A 166 7.74 9.48 -21.98
CA LEU A 166 8.01 9.63 -20.54
C LEU A 166 8.18 11.08 -20.06
N SER A 167 8.62 11.99 -20.92
CA SER A 167 8.96 13.36 -20.52
C SER A 167 7.77 14.11 -19.93
N ASN A 168 8.01 14.83 -18.83
CA ASN A 168 6.99 15.57 -18.09
C ASN A 168 5.80 14.72 -17.60
N ARG A 169 5.96 13.39 -17.49
CA ARG A 169 4.96 12.50 -16.91
C ARG A 169 5.41 11.94 -15.57
N ILE A 170 4.42 11.47 -14.82
CA ILE A 170 4.66 10.59 -13.68
C ILE A 170 4.94 9.18 -14.21
N CYS A 171 6.11 8.64 -13.86
CA CYS A 171 6.51 7.28 -14.18
C CYS A 171 6.67 6.46 -12.91
N ILE A 172 6.00 5.31 -12.87
CA ILE A 172 5.99 4.39 -11.74
C ILE A 172 6.75 3.13 -12.15
N ILE A 173 7.77 2.78 -11.37
CA ILE A 173 8.60 1.61 -11.67
C ILE A 173 8.71 0.72 -10.43
N PHE A 174 8.58 -0.59 -10.61
CA PHE A 174 8.84 -1.55 -9.55
C PHE A 174 10.35 -1.64 -9.34
N ASN A 175 10.83 -1.04 -8.24
CA ASN A 175 12.26 -0.84 -7.97
C ASN A 175 12.94 0.25 -8.83
N SER A 176 12.24 1.38 -9.04
CA SER A 176 12.72 2.55 -9.82
C SER A 176 14.21 2.94 -9.73
N LYS A 177 14.88 2.75 -8.58
CA LYS A 177 16.32 3.04 -8.43
C LYS A 177 17.19 2.12 -9.29
N PHE A 178 16.80 0.86 -9.45
CA PHE A 178 17.48 -0.11 -10.30
C PHE A 178 17.35 0.32 -11.76
N ASP A 179 16.12 0.42 -12.27
CA ASP A 179 15.85 0.76 -13.67
C ASP A 179 16.44 2.11 -14.07
N SER A 180 16.28 3.15 -13.24
CA SER A 180 16.88 4.47 -13.50
C SER A 180 18.40 4.40 -13.64
N ARG A 181 19.06 3.55 -12.86
CA ARG A 181 20.51 3.36 -12.94
C ARG A 181 20.89 2.67 -14.25
N LEU A 182 20.18 1.61 -14.62
CA LEU A 182 20.44 0.82 -15.82
C LEU A 182 20.14 1.61 -17.10
N LEU A 183 19.06 2.39 -17.13
CA LEU A 183 18.76 3.30 -18.26
C LEU A 183 19.88 4.33 -18.44
N ASN A 184 20.34 4.94 -17.35
CA ASN A 184 21.47 5.89 -17.39
C ASN A 184 22.80 5.23 -17.78
N GLN A 185 23.06 3.98 -17.37
CA GLN A 185 24.23 3.21 -17.80
C GLN A 185 24.18 2.91 -19.30
N THR A 186 23.00 2.52 -19.79
CA THR A 186 22.75 2.24 -21.20
C THR A 186 22.95 3.50 -22.03
N ALA A 187 22.30 4.62 -21.68
CA ALA A 187 22.47 5.89 -22.39
C ALA A 187 23.95 6.31 -22.47
N LYS A 188 24.68 6.24 -21.36
CA LYS A 188 26.12 6.56 -21.32
C LYS A 188 26.97 5.65 -22.20
N ALA A 189 26.63 4.38 -22.33
CA ALA A 189 27.34 3.45 -23.21
C ALA A 189 27.22 3.82 -24.70
N PHE A 190 26.22 4.63 -25.04
CA PHE A 190 25.98 5.18 -26.39
C PHE A 190 26.28 6.69 -26.47
N GLU A 191 27.01 7.25 -25.50
CA GLU A 191 27.37 8.67 -25.45
C GLU A 191 26.16 9.63 -25.40
N ASP A 192 24.99 9.13 -24.97
CA ASP A 192 23.81 9.95 -24.69
C ASP A 192 23.88 10.50 -23.26
N GLY A 193 23.67 11.82 -23.13
CA GLY A 193 23.68 12.54 -21.86
C GLY A 193 22.48 12.24 -20.95
N PHE A 194 21.39 11.65 -21.48
CA PHE A 194 20.22 11.23 -20.71
C PHE A 194 19.57 12.35 -19.87
N GLU A 195 19.71 13.60 -20.31
CA GLU A 195 19.30 14.78 -19.55
C GLU A 195 17.78 14.86 -19.38
N TRP A 196 17.03 14.39 -20.37
CA TRP A 196 15.56 14.38 -20.37
C TRP A 196 14.97 13.57 -19.22
N TRP A 197 15.68 12.55 -18.72
CA TRP A 197 15.24 11.73 -17.59
C TRP A 197 15.04 12.55 -16.31
N LYS A 198 15.74 13.69 -16.16
CA LYS A 198 15.58 14.61 -15.01
C LYS A 198 14.20 15.28 -14.99
N THR A 199 13.48 15.29 -16.11
CA THR A 199 12.12 15.86 -16.21
C THR A 199 11.02 14.86 -15.81
N VAL A 200 11.37 13.58 -15.66
CA VAL A 200 10.42 12.51 -15.32
C VAL A 200 10.18 12.50 -13.81
N GLU A 201 8.92 12.59 -13.38
CA GLU A 201 8.58 12.45 -11.97
C GLU A 201 8.49 10.96 -11.60
N LEU A 202 9.47 10.46 -10.84
CA LEU A 202 9.58 9.03 -10.54
C LEU A 202 8.98 8.64 -9.19
N HIS A 203 8.15 7.58 -9.20
CA HIS A 203 7.66 6.91 -8.00
C HIS A 203 8.05 5.44 -7.98
N CYS A 204 8.40 4.94 -6.79
CA CYS A 204 8.84 3.55 -6.62
C CYS A 204 7.70 2.67 -6.10
N ALA A 205 7.13 1.83 -6.98
CA ALA A 205 6.06 0.90 -6.63
C ALA A 205 6.46 -0.07 -5.51
N MET A 206 7.69 -0.59 -5.54
CA MET A 206 8.21 -1.51 -4.53
C MET A 206 8.19 -0.93 -3.11
N LYS A 207 8.55 0.36 -2.94
CA LYS A 207 8.51 1.02 -1.63
C LYS A 207 7.09 1.18 -1.14
N LEU A 208 6.18 1.55 -2.04
CA LEU A 208 4.77 1.71 -1.72
C LEU A 208 4.14 0.37 -1.33
N ALA A 209 4.47 -0.69 -2.06
CA ALA A 209 4.07 -2.07 -1.75
C ALA A 209 4.62 -2.54 -0.40
N ALA A 210 5.90 -2.29 -0.09
CA ALA A 210 6.49 -2.64 1.20
C ALA A 210 5.83 -1.88 2.37
N GLN A 211 5.45 -0.62 2.17
CA GLN A 211 4.65 0.13 3.14
C GLN A 211 3.24 -0.45 3.31
N CYS A 212 2.66 -0.97 2.23
CA CYS A 212 1.31 -1.51 2.18
C CYS A 212 1.19 -2.88 2.87
N PHE A 213 2.06 -3.82 2.47
CA PHE A 213 1.97 -5.24 2.81
C PHE A 213 3.07 -5.71 3.78
N GLY A 214 4.04 -4.85 4.09
CA GLY A 214 5.23 -5.20 4.85
C GLY A 214 6.36 -5.70 3.96
N SER A 215 7.60 -5.60 4.45
CA SER A 215 8.76 -6.16 3.74
C SER A 215 8.84 -7.67 3.93
N THR A 216 9.32 -8.37 2.90
CA THR A 216 9.54 -9.83 2.92
C THR A 216 11.00 -10.21 3.08
N ASN A 217 11.89 -9.22 3.19
CA ASN A 217 13.32 -9.44 3.40
C ASN A 217 13.92 -8.44 4.41
N LYS A 218 15.16 -8.72 4.83
CA LYS A 218 15.93 -7.93 5.80
C LYS A 218 16.28 -6.51 5.34
N TYR A 219 16.18 -6.22 4.04
CA TYR A 219 16.50 -4.91 3.45
C TYR A 219 15.28 -3.98 3.42
N GLY A 220 14.12 -4.45 3.90
CA GLY A 220 12.92 -3.63 3.93
C GLY A 220 12.17 -3.55 2.60
N SER A 221 12.43 -4.45 1.64
CA SER A 221 11.70 -4.52 0.37
C SER A 221 10.79 -5.74 0.25
N ILE A 222 9.99 -5.76 -0.82
CA ILE A 222 9.07 -6.84 -1.20
C ILE A 222 9.23 -7.09 -2.71
N SER A 223 9.14 -8.34 -3.16
CA SER A 223 9.14 -8.64 -4.60
C SER A 223 7.78 -8.35 -5.23
N LEU A 224 7.73 -8.15 -6.55
CA LEU A 224 6.47 -7.93 -7.27
C LEU A 224 5.50 -9.10 -7.06
N ALA A 225 5.97 -10.33 -7.24
CA ALA A 225 5.18 -11.54 -7.01
C ALA A 225 4.59 -11.61 -5.58
N ALA A 226 5.37 -11.29 -4.54
CA ALA A 226 4.86 -11.31 -3.17
C ALA A 226 3.87 -10.17 -2.89
N ALA A 227 4.07 -9.00 -3.52
CA ALA A 227 3.14 -7.89 -3.40
C ALA A 227 1.79 -8.20 -4.08
N LEU A 228 1.82 -8.86 -5.25
CA LEU A 228 0.63 -9.31 -5.98
C LEU A 228 -0.14 -10.37 -5.19
N ASP A 229 0.55 -11.37 -4.63
CA ASP A 229 -0.04 -12.39 -3.77
C ASP A 229 -0.77 -11.75 -2.57
N GLN A 230 -0.10 -10.83 -1.86
CA GLN A 230 -0.69 -10.10 -0.73
C GLN A 230 -1.86 -9.18 -1.13
N ALA A 231 -1.92 -8.76 -2.40
CA ALA A 231 -3.00 -8.00 -2.98
C ALA A 231 -4.14 -8.87 -3.53
N ASN A 232 -3.99 -10.20 -3.53
CA ASN A 232 -4.85 -11.17 -4.23
C ASN A 232 -4.98 -10.89 -5.74
N VAL A 233 -3.88 -10.46 -6.37
CA VAL A 233 -3.80 -10.25 -7.81
C VAL A 233 -3.07 -11.42 -8.45
N VAL A 234 -3.67 -11.98 -9.50
CA VAL A 234 -3.07 -13.08 -10.26
C VAL A 234 -2.04 -12.52 -11.23
N TYR A 235 -0.81 -13.01 -11.13
CA TYR A 235 0.21 -12.75 -12.15
C TYR A 235 -0.20 -13.42 -13.45
N SER A 236 -0.43 -12.62 -14.50
CA SER A 236 -0.88 -13.12 -15.80
C SER A 236 0.19 -12.82 -16.86
N GLY A 237 0.59 -13.83 -17.63
CA GLY A 237 1.66 -13.73 -18.62
C GLY A 237 2.95 -14.41 -18.19
N ALA A 238 3.96 -14.37 -19.06
CA ALA A 238 5.30 -14.86 -18.74
C ALA A 238 6.02 -13.83 -17.86
N ALA A 239 6.37 -14.20 -16.63
CA ALA A 239 7.21 -13.37 -15.78
C ALA A 239 8.57 -13.13 -16.42
N HIS A 240 9.21 -12.00 -16.09
CA HIS A 240 10.50 -11.59 -16.67
C HIS A 240 10.37 -11.22 -18.15
N ASN A 241 9.25 -10.57 -18.47
CA ASN A 241 9.05 -9.82 -19.70
C ASN A 241 8.66 -8.41 -19.30
N ALA A 242 9.35 -7.40 -19.83
CA ALA A 242 9.22 -6.05 -19.33
C ALA A 242 7.77 -5.50 -19.42
N LEU A 243 7.05 -5.81 -20.51
CA LEU A 243 5.68 -5.33 -20.66
C LEU A 243 4.71 -6.05 -19.71
N VAL A 244 4.88 -7.36 -19.52
CA VAL A 244 4.08 -8.15 -18.57
C VAL A 244 4.31 -7.69 -17.13
N ASP A 245 5.56 -7.44 -16.75
CA ASP A 245 5.95 -7.04 -15.40
C ASP A 245 5.48 -5.59 -15.11
N ALA A 246 5.51 -4.71 -16.12
CA ALA A 246 4.88 -3.39 -16.04
C ALA A 246 3.35 -3.47 -15.88
N GLN A 247 2.67 -4.35 -16.63
CA GLN A 247 1.23 -4.61 -16.47
C GLN A 247 0.89 -5.19 -15.09
N ALA A 248 1.71 -6.10 -14.57
CA ALA A 248 1.52 -6.64 -13.22
C ALA A 248 1.67 -5.52 -12.16
N THR A 249 2.58 -4.56 -12.37
CA THR A 249 2.70 -3.38 -11.51
C THR A 249 1.48 -2.46 -11.59
N VAL A 250 0.89 -2.29 -12.78
CA VAL A 250 -0.40 -1.62 -12.96
C VAL A 250 -1.47 -2.31 -12.11
N ASP A 251 -1.64 -3.62 -12.25
CA ASP A 251 -2.69 -4.38 -11.53
C ASP A 251 -2.51 -4.34 -10.01
N LEU A 252 -1.28 -4.33 -9.52
CA LEU A 252 -0.98 -4.08 -8.11
C LEU A 252 -1.50 -2.72 -7.64
N PHE A 253 -1.21 -1.65 -8.39
CA PHE A 253 -1.66 -0.29 -8.07
C PHE A 253 -3.18 -0.18 -8.07
N ARG A 254 -3.83 -0.83 -9.04
CA ARG A 254 -5.29 -0.89 -9.18
C ARG A 254 -5.93 -1.57 -7.98
N ALA A 255 -5.40 -2.73 -7.56
CA ALA A 255 -5.89 -3.43 -6.37
C ALA A 255 -5.68 -2.61 -5.08
N MET A 256 -4.54 -1.92 -4.95
CA MET A 256 -4.29 -1.02 -3.84
C MET A 256 -5.29 0.15 -3.80
N ALA A 257 -5.58 0.76 -4.95
CA ALA A 257 -6.53 1.85 -5.08
C ALA A 257 -7.97 1.38 -4.80
N GLN A 258 -8.35 0.21 -5.31
CA GLN A 258 -9.66 -0.41 -5.05
C GLN A 258 -9.88 -0.65 -3.56
N TYR A 259 -8.88 -1.17 -2.85
CA TYR A 259 -8.96 -1.32 -1.39
C TYR A 259 -9.15 0.02 -0.67
N TYR A 260 -8.49 1.10 -1.14
CA TYR A 260 -8.71 2.44 -0.59
C TYR A 260 -10.17 2.89 -0.76
N ILE A 261 -10.68 2.72 -1.97
CA ILE A 261 -12.05 3.05 -2.35
C ILE A 261 -13.07 2.35 -1.44
N GLU A 262 -12.97 1.04 -1.28
CA GLU A 262 -13.90 0.24 -0.46
C GLU A 262 -13.97 0.71 1.00
N LEU A 263 -12.82 1.07 1.59
CA LEU A 263 -12.77 1.56 2.96
C LEU A 263 -13.38 2.95 3.12
N ILE A 264 -13.27 3.82 2.10
CA ILE A 264 -13.93 5.12 2.10
C ILE A 264 -15.44 4.97 1.98
N GLU A 265 -15.93 4.06 1.13
CA GLU A 265 -17.36 3.75 1.05
C GLU A 265 -17.90 3.19 2.38
N GLU A 266 -17.15 2.28 3.03
CA GLU A 266 -17.52 1.75 4.35
C GLU A 266 -17.62 2.89 5.37
N LYS A 267 -16.69 3.87 5.30
CA LYS A 267 -16.71 5.06 6.18
C LYS A 267 -17.99 5.87 5.98
N MET A 268 -18.39 6.09 4.73
CA MET A 268 -19.62 6.84 4.40
C MET A 268 -20.87 6.11 4.92
N LYS A 269 -20.96 4.78 4.76
CA LYS A 269 -22.11 3.97 5.18
C LYS A 269 -22.32 3.95 6.70
N ILE A 270 -21.24 3.95 7.49
CA ILE A 270 -21.34 3.85 8.96
C ILE A 270 -21.80 5.17 9.61
N LYS A 271 -21.92 6.28 8.85
CA LYS A 271 -22.17 7.64 9.37
C LYS A 271 -21.31 7.89 10.60
N ILE A 272 -20.00 7.70 10.43
CA ILE A 272 -19.04 8.08 11.46
C ILE A 272 -19.14 9.60 11.58
N ASP A 273 -19.94 10.07 12.54
CA ASP A 273 -19.99 11.46 12.96
C ASP A 273 -18.59 11.80 13.45
N ASP A 274 -17.87 12.54 12.61
CA ASP A 274 -16.58 13.09 12.96
C ASP A 274 -16.87 14.36 13.78
N GLU A 275 -16.81 14.30 15.11
CA GLU A 275 -16.46 15.49 15.90
C GLU A 275 -15.14 16.11 15.35
N ASP A 276 -14.30 15.28 14.73
CA ASP A 276 -13.09 15.64 13.96
C ASP A 276 -13.36 16.45 12.66
N GLN A 277 -14.57 16.43 12.07
CA GLN A 277 -14.85 17.18 10.83
C GLN A 277 -14.83 18.69 11.07
N ARG A 278 -15.14 19.14 12.29
CA ARG A 278 -15.02 20.55 12.69
C ARG A 278 -13.57 20.99 12.92
N GLN A 279 -12.66 20.08 13.29
CA GLN A 279 -11.23 20.40 13.45
C GLN A 279 -10.47 20.36 12.12
N ALA A 280 -10.76 19.39 11.24
CA ALA A 280 -10.17 19.31 9.91
C ALA A 280 -10.50 20.53 9.04
N TRP A 281 -11.71 21.10 9.17
CA TRP A 281 -12.12 22.35 8.51
C TRP A 281 -11.45 23.62 9.06
N LYS A 282 -10.84 23.58 10.26
CA LYS A 282 -10.04 24.69 10.80
C LYS A 282 -8.59 24.62 10.31
N ILE A 283 -8.01 23.41 10.27
CA ILE A 283 -6.60 23.22 9.86
C ILE A 283 -6.42 23.46 8.36
N GLY A 284 -7.35 23.01 7.51
CA GLY A 284 -7.29 23.23 6.06
C GLY A 284 -7.53 24.68 5.60
N ARG A 285 -8.09 25.52 6.48
CA ARG A 285 -8.30 26.96 6.22
C ARG A 285 -7.04 27.78 6.50
N ASP A 286 -6.18 27.29 7.39
CA ASP A 286 -4.96 27.99 7.84
C ASP A 286 -3.68 27.46 7.18
N SER A 287 -3.70 26.27 6.57
CA SER A 287 -2.53 25.70 5.89
C SER A 287 -2.35 26.29 4.48
N LYS A 288 -1.55 27.36 4.38
CA LYS A 288 -0.97 27.79 3.10
C LYS A 288 -0.01 26.72 2.58
N ILE A 289 -0.48 25.87 1.68
CA ILE A 289 0.41 25.09 0.81
C ILE A 289 0.75 26.01 -0.36
N GLY A 290 2.02 26.44 -0.47
CA GLY A 290 2.54 27.11 -1.67
C GLY A 290 1.96 28.49 -2.01
N GLY A 291 1.13 29.10 -1.15
CA GLY A 291 0.59 30.44 -1.40
C GLY A 291 -0.58 30.51 -2.39
N ILE A 292 -1.18 29.39 -2.76
CA ILE A 292 -2.35 29.31 -3.65
C ILE A 292 -3.50 28.68 -2.87
N GLY A 293 -4.67 29.33 -2.86
CA GLY A 293 -5.85 28.85 -2.14
C GLY A 293 -6.41 27.56 -2.74
N PHE A 294 -7.07 26.73 -1.92
CA PHE A 294 -7.76 25.50 -2.37
C PHE A 294 -8.79 25.79 -3.48
N GLU A 295 -9.39 26.98 -3.49
CA GLU A 295 -10.31 27.46 -4.54
C GLU A 295 -9.60 27.90 -5.83
N GLU A 296 -8.33 28.33 -5.77
CA GLU A 296 -7.55 28.75 -6.95
C GLU A 296 -6.98 27.54 -7.71
N ALA A 297 -6.68 26.44 -7.01
CA ALA A 297 -6.26 25.18 -7.64
C ALA A 297 -7.37 24.53 -8.48
N THR A 298 -8.64 24.75 -8.11
CA THR A 298 -9.82 24.27 -8.86
C THR A 298 -10.07 25.03 -10.16
N THR A 299 -9.49 26.22 -10.34
CA THR A 299 -9.68 27.05 -11.54
C THR A 299 -8.68 26.71 -12.65
N MET A 300 -7.56 26.05 -12.32
CA MET A 300 -6.47 25.76 -13.26
C MET A 300 -6.72 24.50 -14.12
N PHE A 301 -7.66 23.64 -13.70
CA PHE A 301 -8.09 22.44 -14.41
C PHE A 301 -9.57 22.57 -14.75
N GLY A 302 -9.85 23.21 -15.89
CA GLY A 302 -11.20 23.50 -16.36
C GLY A 302 -12.19 22.35 -16.12
N THR A 303 -13.34 22.72 -15.55
CA THR A 303 -14.47 21.89 -15.09
C THR A 303 -14.26 21.19 -13.73
N THR A 304 -15.06 21.63 -12.76
CA THR A 304 -15.16 21.14 -11.39
C THR A 304 -15.71 19.71 -11.36
N TYR A 305 -14.82 18.72 -11.45
CA TYR A 305 -15.18 17.37 -11.02
C TYR A 305 -15.01 17.24 -9.51
N SER A 306 -16.11 16.90 -8.83
CA SER A 306 -16.01 16.45 -7.44
C SER A 306 -15.14 15.19 -7.37
N GLN A 307 -14.46 14.94 -6.24
CA GLN A 307 -13.76 13.67 -5.99
C GLN A 307 -14.64 12.45 -6.28
N ASN A 308 -15.96 12.60 -6.14
CA ASN A 308 -16.95 11.56 -6.44
C ASN A 308 -17.14 11.33 -7.96
N GLN A 309 -16.98 12.33 -8.82
CA GLN A 309 -17.07 12.16 -10.28
C GLN A 309 -15.79 11.58 -10.88
N LEU A 310 -14.61 12.00 -10.42
CA LEU A 310 -13.35 11.34 -10.77
C LEU A 310 -13.35 9.88 -10.31
N TYR A 311 -13.93 9.62 -9.14
CA TYR A 311 -14.16 8.28 -8.61
C TYR A 311 -15.08 7.42 -9.50
N GLN A 312 -16.24 7.95 -9.96
CA GLN A 312 -17.12 7.21 -10.86
C GLN A 312 -16.52 6.99 -12.25
N TYR A 313 -15.81 8.00 -12.79
CA TYR A 313 -15.11 7.88 -14.07
C TYR A 313 -14.00 6.82 -14.02
N PHE A 314 -13.23 6.82 -12.93
CA PHE A 314 -12.17 5.85 -12.70
C PHE A 314 -12.75 4.44 -12.56
N ILE A 315 -13.79 4.24 -11.73
CA ILE A 315 -14.48 2.95 -11.56
C ILE A 315 -15.07 2.42 -12.87
N ALA A 316 -15.70 3.27 -13.69
CA ALA A 316 -16.22 2.86 -15.01
C ALA A 316 -15.10 2.35 -15.93
N GLY A 317 -13.97 3.06 -15.98
CA GLY A 317 -12.78 2.62 -16.72
C GLY A 317 -12.16 1.32 -16.19
N PHE A 318 -12.27 1.04 -14.89
CA PHE A 318 -11.81 -0.22 -14.27
C PHE A 318 -12.64 -1.44 -14.64
N ASN A 319 -13.95 -1.25 -14.74
CA ASN A 319 -14.90 -2.34 -14.99
C ASN A 319 -15.12 -2.60 -16.48
N GLY A 320 -14.43 -1.87 -17.38
CA GLY A 320 -14.66 -1.94 -18.82
C GLY A 320 -16.03 -1.39 -19.23
N GLU A 321 -16.61 -0.52 -18.41
CA GLU A 321 -17.87 0.17 -18.68
C GLU A 321 -17.61 1.42 -19.53
N GLU A 322 -18.60 1.88 -20.30
CA GLU A 322 -18.50 3.15 -21.01
C GLU A 322 -18.30 4.29 -20.00
N CYS A 323 -17.14 4.94 -20.09
CA CYS A 323 -16.83 6.11 -19.28
C CYS A 323 -17.92 7.19 -19.49
N PRO A 324 -18.52 7.75 -18.43
CA PRO A 324 -19.50 8.83 -18.59
C PRO A 324 -18.86 9.98 -19.36
N HIS A 325 -19.46 10.35 -20.50
CA HIS A 325 -18.93 11.35 -21.42
C HIS A 325 -18.58 12.65 -20.68
N ILE A 326 -17.29 12.99 -20.69
CA ILE A 326 -16.78 14.30 -20.32
C ILE A 326 -17.00 15.21 -21.53
N THR A 327 -18.09 15.97 -21.56
CA THR A 327 -18.24 17.06 -22.52
C THR A 327 -17.41 18.25 -22.07
N SER A 328 -16.64 18.80 -23.00
CA SER A 328 -15.70 19.93 -22.88
C SER A 328 -16.24 21.16 -22.16
#